data_AF-A0A5M9X012-F1
#
_entry.id   AF-A0A5M9X012-F1
#
_cell.length_a   1.000
_cell.length_b   1.000
_cell.length_c   1.000
_cell.angle_alpha   90.00
_cell.angle_beta   90.00
_cell.angle_gamma   90.00
#
_symmetry.space_group_name_H-M   'P 1'
#
loop_
_entity.id
_entity.type
_entity.pdbx_description
1 polymer ?
#
loop_
_entity_poly.entity_id
_entity_poly.type
_entity_poly.pdbx_seq_one_letter_code
_entity_poly.pdbx_strand_id
1 'polypeptide(L)'
;MILLARELAGRMRALIAIESEIADATHRQEEEQAIRELEEKRSTQIRSFTRDELLVIKTVMNVGRCERGYRYYANSEHSDYYEIIHLPIELNEHELMQKYSYYLVHKTERELADRIEYYTAVSEQLKEGMDILKI
;
A
#
# COMPACT_ATOMS: atom_id res chain seq x y z
N MET A 1 -12.53 -11.01 5.66
CA MET A 1 -11.49 -10.02 5.34
C MET A 1 -10.09 -10.45 5.73
N ILE A 2 -9.76 -10.69 7.00
CA ILE A 2 -8.38 -11.10 7.37
C ILE A 2 -7.93 -12.42 6.72
N LEU A 3 -8.85 -13.38 6.53
CA LEU A 3 -8.58 -14.62 5.79
C LEU A 3 -8.20 -14.33 4.34
N LEU A 4 -9.00 -13.52 3.65
CA LEU A 4 -8.71 -13.08 2.28
C LEU A 4 -7.39 -12.30 2.19
N ALA A 5 -7.06 -11.49 3.21
CA ALA A 5 -5.76 -10.81 3.27
C ALA A 5 -4.59 -11.80 3.32
N ARG A 6 -4.72 -12.89 4.08
CA ARG A 6 -3.73 -13.98 4.11
C ARG A 6 -3.62 -14.72 2.79
N GLU A 7 -4.75 -15.01 2.14
CA GLU A 7 -4.78 -15.61 0.80
C GLU A 7 -4.10 -14.71 -0.25
N LEU A 8 -4.25 -13.39 -0.11
CA LEU A 8 -3.66 -12.39 -0.99
C LEU A 8 -2.19 -12.08 -0.69
N ALA A 9 -1.60 -12.61 0.38
CA ALA A 9 -0.25 -12.24 0.83
C ALA A 9 0.80 -12.33 -0.28
N GLY A 10 0.78 -13.41 -1.06
CA GLY A 10 1.70 -13.59 -2.19
C GLY A 10 1.51 -12.54 -3.29
N ARG A 11 0.26 -12.20 -3.61
CA ARG A 11 -0.06 -11.18 -4.63
C ARG A 11 0.29 -9.77 -4.14
N MET A 12 0.10 -9.48 -2.85
CA MET A 12 0.50 -8.21 -2.23
C MET A 12 2.03 -8.05 -2.23
N ARG A 13 2.80 -9.10 -1.91
CA ARG A 13 4.27 -9.07 -2.01
C ARG A 13 4.75 -8.86 -3.45
N ALA A 14 4.09 -9.47 -4.43
CA ALA A 14 4.41 -9.22 -5.83
C ALA A 14 4.14 -7.76 -6.24
N LEU A 15 3.04 -7.16 -5.77
CA LEU A 15 2.75 -5.75 -6.01
C LEU A 15 3.81 -4.84 -5.36
N ILE A 16 4.21 -5.12 -4.12
CA ILE A 16 5.29 -4.40 -3.42
C ILE A 16 6.59 -4.46 -4.25
N ALA A 17 6.94 -5.63 -4.78
CA ALA A 17 8.15 -5.79 -5.59
C ALA A 17 8.14 -4.90 -6.84
N ILE A 18 7.03 -4.84 -7.57
CA ILE A 18 6.90 -3.97 -8.76
C ILE A 18 7.02 -2.50 -8.38
N GLU A 19 6.35 -2.07 -7.31
CA GLU A 19 6.43 -0.67 -6.84
C GLU A 19 7.86 -0.29 -6.41
N SER A 20 8.58 -1.22 -5.77
CA SER A 20 10.01 -1.03 -5.45
C SER A 20 10.89 -0.98 -6.69
N GLU A 21 10.62 -1.82 -7.70
CA GLU A 21 11.32 -1.77 -9.00
C GLU A 21 11.11 -0.42 -9.69
N ILE A 22 9.89 0.13 -9.68
CA ILE A 22 9.58 1.46 -10.25
C ILE A 22 10.35 2.55 -9.50
N ALA A 23 10.34 2.53 -8.16
CA ALA A 23 11.04 3.51 -7.34
C ALA A 23 12.55 3.49 -7.60
N ASP A 24 13.14 2.29 -7.66
CA ASP A 24 14.57 2.10 -7.95
C ASP A 24 14.93 2.59 -9.37
N ALA A 25 14.14 2.21 -10.38
CA ALA A 25 14.35 2.62 -11.77
C ALA A 25 14.24 4.15 -11.93
N THR A 26 13.28 4.77 -11.24
CA THR A 26 13.11 6.23 -11.19
C THR A 26 14.32 6.90 -10.54
N HIS A 27 14.79 6.39 -9.41
CA HIS A 27 15.96 6.93 -8.71
C HIS A 27 17.24 6.81 -9.55
N ARG A 28 17.40 5.70 -10.28
CA ARG A 28 18.53 5.46 -11.19
C ARG A 28 18.42 6.20 -12.51
N GLN A 29 17.30 6.90 -12.76
CA GLN A 29 17.01 7.60 -14.02
C GLN A 29 17.12 6.65 -15.23
N GLU A 30 16.59 5.44 -15.08
CA GLU A 30 16.50 4.49 -16.19
C GLU A 30 15.64 5.04 -17.33
N GLU A 31 15.74 4.41 -18.50
CA GLU A 31 15.01 4.85 -19.69
C GLU A 31 13.50 4.91 -19.41
N GLU A 32 12.86 5.99 -19.86
CA GLU A 32 11.42 6.23 -19.65
C GLU A 32 10.55 5.05 -20.14
N GLN A 33 11.01 4.35 -21.18
CA GLN A 33 10.34 3.16 -21.69
C GLN A 33 10.36 1.99 -20.69
N ALA A 34 11.47 1.76 -19.99
CA ALA A 34 11.58 0.71 -18.98
C ALA A 34 10.67 1.01 -17.77
N ILE A 35 10.60 2.29 -17.35
CA ILE A 35 9.69 2.71 -16.27
C ILE A 35 8.23 2.51 -16.70
N ARG A 36 7.87 2.89 -17.93
CA ARG A 36 6.52 2.67 -18.48
C ARG A 36 6.10 1.20 -18.48
N GLU A 37 7.00 0.29 -18.85
CA GLU A 37 6.72 -1.16 -18.84
C GLU A 37 6.44 -1.68 -17.42
N LEU A 38 7.16 -1.18 -16.41
CA LEU A 38 6.91 -1.52 -15.01
C LEU A 38 5.58 -0.94 -14.52
N GLU A 39 5.24 0.30 -14.89
CA GLU A 39 3.95 0.93 -14.56
C GLU A 39 2.77 0.19 -15.20
N GLU A 40 2.91 -0.29 -16.44
CA GLU A 40 1.90 -1.10 -17.12
C GLU A 40 1.75 -2.47 -16.46
N LYS A 41 2.85 -3.11 -16.06
CA LYS A 41 2.84 -4.37 -15.31
C LYS A 41 2.14 -4.20 -13.96
N ARG A 42 2.43 -3.11 -13.24
CA ARG A 42 1.74 -2.73 -11.99
C ARG A 42 0.23 -2.56 -12.23
N SER A 43 -0.15 -1.74 -13.21
CA SER A 43 -1.56 -1.48 -13.50
C SER A 43 -2.28 -2.76 -13.88
N THR A 44 -1.71 -3.59 -14.75
CA THR A 44 -2.27 -4.90 -15.12
C THR A 44 -2.50 -5.78 -13.90
N GLN A 45 -1.53 -5.84 -12.98
CA GLN A 45 -1.71 -6.59 -11.74
C GLN A 45 -2.84 -6.02 -10.89
N ILE A 46 -2.91 -4.70 -10.69
CA ILE A 46 -3.97 -4.05 -9.91
C ILE A 46 -5.35 -4.33 -10.54
N ARG A 47 -5.47 -4.21 -11.87
CA ARG A 47 -6.71 -4.45 -12.61
C ARG A 47 -7.11 -5.92 -12.66
N SER A 48 -6.22 -6.85 -12.32
CA SER A 48 -6.52 -8.28 -12.21
C SER A 48 -7.21 -8.68 -10.90
N PHE A 49 -7.25 -7.79 -9.89
CA PHE A 49 -7.91 -8.07 -8.63
C PHE A 49 -9.41 -7.83 -8.74
N THR A 50 -10.19 -8.69 -8.07
CA THR A 50 -11.62 -8.43 -7.88
C THR A 50 -11.83 -7.24 -6.95
N ARG A 51 -13.02 -6.65 -6.98
CA ARG A 51 -13.43 -5.63 -6.02
C ARG A 51 -13.11 -5.97 -4.55
N ASP A 52 -13.41 -7.18 -4.09
CA ASP A 52 -13.23 -7.57 -2.69
C ASP A 52 -11.74 -7.73 -2.35
N GLU A 53 -10.94 -8.18 -3.30
CA GLU A 53 -9.48 -8.22 -3.16
C GLU A 53 -8.89 -6.81 -3.09
N LEU A 54 -9.33 -5.89 -3.95
CA LEU A 54 -8.94 -4.48 -3.93
C LEU A 54 -9.34 -3.79 -2.63
N LEU A 55 -10.53 -4.10 -2.11
CA LEU A 55 -11.01 -3.61 -0.81
C LEU A 55 -10.05 -4.04 0.30
N VAL A 56 -9.66 -5.32 0.31
CA VAL A 56 -8.72 -5.87 1.29
C VAL A 56 -7.35 -5.21 1.15
N ILE A 57 -6.79 -5.15 -0.06
CA ILE A 57 -5.47 -4.52 -0.31
C ILE A 57 -5.48 -3.07 0.17
N LYS A 58 -6.52 -2.29 -0.17
CA LYS A 58 -6.61 -0.90 0.27
C LYS A 58 -6.80 -0.77 1.78
N THR A 59 -7.50 -1.72 2.41
CA THR A 59 -7.62 -1.77 3.87
C THR A 59 -6.27 -2.02 4.52
N VAL A 60 -5.48 -2.98 4.02
CA VAL A 60 -4.13 -3.25 4.52
C VAL A 60 -3.23 -2.01 4.37
N MET A 61 -3.27 -1.32 3.22
CA MET A 61 -2.55 -0.06 3.05
C MET A 61 -2.96 1.01 4.09
N ASN A 62 -4.25 1.14 4.37
CA ASN A 62 -4.74 2.10 5.36
C ASN A 62 -4.26 1.75 6.78
N VAL A 63 -4.20 0.46 7.13
CA VAL A 63 -3.61 -0.01 8.40
C VAL A 63 -2.15 0.45 8.47
N GLY A 64 -1.35 0.15 7.44
CA GLY A 64 0.06 0.52 7.41
C GLY A 64 0.29 2.04 7.50
N ARG A 65 -0.54 2.81 6.82
CA ARG A 65 -0.48 4.27 6.85
C ARG A 65 -0.81 4.88 8.22
N CYS A 66 -1.78 4.31 8.92
CA CYS A 66 -2.42 5.01 10.03
C CYS A 66 -2.04 4.49 11.42
N GLU A 67 -1.63 3.23 11.56
CA GLU A 67 -1.31 2.65 12.85
C GLU A 67 0.13 2.93 13.30
N ARG A 68 1.03 3.25 12.37
CA ARG A 68 2.31 3.91 12.69
C ARG A 68 2.19 5.40 12.35
N GLY A 69 2.34 6.25 13.37
CA GLY A 69 2.26 7.68 13.19
C GLY A 69 3.49 8.18 12.45
N TYR A 70 3.33 8.80 11.29
CA TYR A 70 4.45 9.48 10.62
C TYR A 70 4.52 10.92 11.11
N ARG A 71 5.67 11.34 11.66
CA ARG A 71 5.96 12.73 11.97
C ARG A 71 6.90 13.28 10.90
N TYR A 72 6.36 14.16 10.08
CA TYR A 72 7.15 14.88 9.08
C TYR A 72 7.95 16.00 9.74
N TYR A 73 9.25 16.04 9.51
CA TYR A 73 10.11 17.16 9.83
C TYR A 73 10.73 17.68 8.53
N ALA A 74 10.15 18.74 7.97
CA ALA A 74 10.87 19.57 7.00
C ALA A 74 11.53 20.72 7.76
N ASN A 75 12.85 20.76 7.75
CA ASN A 75 13.62 21.96 8.09
C ASN A 75 14.58 22.30 6.94
N SER A 76 15.24 23.45 7.00
CA SER A 76 16.14 23.93 5.94
C SER A 76 17.36 23.03 5.68
N GLU A 77 17.66 22.09 6.58
CA GLU A 77 18.80 21.15 6.47
C GLU A 77 18.36 19.76 6.00
N HIS A 78 17.08 19.41 6.21
CA HIS A 78 16.47 18.14 5.86
C HIS A 78 15.09 18.40 5.27
N SER A 79 15.06 18.59 3.95
CA SER A 79 13.82 18.81 3.19
C SER A 79 12.87 17.61 3.23
N ASP A 80 13.39 16.41 3.49
CA ASP A 80 12.67 15.14 3.31
C ASP A 80 12.85 14.17 4.49
N TYR A 81 12.96 14.67 5.73
CA TYR A 81 13.08 13.80 6.90
C TYR A 81 11.71 13.41 7.48
N TYR A 82 11.45 12.10 7.51
CA TYR A 82 10.26 11.52 8.13
C TYR A 82 10.68 10.67 9.34
N GLU A 83 10.17 11.00 10.52
CA GLU A 83 10.30 10.15 11.70
C GLU A 83 9.07 9.24 11.82
N ILE A 84 9.28 7.93 12.01
CA ILE A 84 8.20 6.98 12.29
C ILE A 84 8.05 6.88 13.82
N ILE A 85 6.88 7.26 14.32
CA ILE A 85 6.51 7.12 15.72
C ILE A 85 5.72 5.82 15.90
N HIS A 86 6.28 4.91 16.68
CA HIS A 86 5.63 3.68 17.09
C HIS A 86 4.67 3.98 18.25
N LEU A 87 3.38 4.07 17.93
CA LEU A 87 2.32 4.06 18.94
C LEU A 87 1.92 2.61 19.24
N PRO A 88 1.55 2.29 20.49
CA PRO A 88 0.96 0.99 20.80
C PRO A 88 -0.28 0.77 19.94
N ILE A 89 -0.32 -0.37 19.24
CA ILE A 89 -1.48 -0.79 18.46
C ILE A 89 -2.42 -1.52 19.42
N GLU A 90 -3.52 -0.86 19.76
CA GLU A 90 -4.47 -1.35 20.78
C GLU A 90 -5.48 -2.37 20.22
N LEU A 91 -5.68 -2.37 18.89
CA LEU A 91 -6.67 -3.20 18.21
C LEU A 91 -6.05 -4.47 17.63
N ASN A 92 -6.80 -5.57 17.64
CA ASN A 92 -6.38 -6.81 16.99
C ASN A 92 -6.56 -6.77 15.46
N GLU A 93 -6.07 -7.80 14.75
CA GLU A 93 -6.08 -7.81 13.28
C GLU A 93 -7.50 -7.72 12.69
N HIS A 94 -8.49 -8.32 13.34
CA HIS A 94 -9.88 -8.26 12.89
C HIS A 94 -10.48 -6.87 13.07
N GLU A 95 -10.25 -6.25 14.23
CA GLU A 95 -10.72 -4.91 14.57
C GLU A 95 -10.09 -3.85 13.65
N LEU A 96 -8.80 -3.97 13.36
CA LEU A 96 -8.09 -3.11 12.41
C LEU A 96 -8.70 -3.21 11.01
N MET A 97 -8.87 -4.43 10.51
CA MET A 97 -9.49 -4.63 9.19
C MET A 97 -10.90 -4.04 9.14
N GLN A 98 -11.70 -4.23 10.20
CA GLN A 98 -13.04 -3.66 10.26
C GLN A 98 -13.01 -2.12 10.26
N LYS A 99 -12.22 -1.50 11.15
CA LYS A 99 -12.04 -0.05 11.27
C LYS A 99 -11.67 0.59 9.93
N TYR A 100 -10.66 0.05 9.25
CA TYR A 100 -10.10 0.68 8.04
C TYR A 100 -10.85 0.36 6.75
N SER A 101 -11.69 -0.67 6.76
CA SER A 101 -12.59 -0.98 5.64
C SER A 101 -13.89 -0.20 5.67
N TYR A 102 -14.28 0.39 6.82
CA TYR A 102 -15.62 0.94 7.04
C TYR A 102 -16.08 1.91 5.95
N TYR A 103 -15.20 2.77 5.45
CA TYR A 103 -15.52 3.74 4.38
C TYR A 103 -15.22 3.23 2.96
N LEU A 104 -14.59 2.06 2.84
CA LEU A 104 -14.23 1.45 1.56
C LEU A 104 -15.36 0.55 1.03
N VAL A 105 -16.24 0.03 1.88
CA VAL A 105 -17.31 -0.90 1.49
C VAL A 105 -18.30 -0.36 0.45
N HIS A 106 -18.38 0.96 0.29
CA HIS A 106 -19.23 1.60 -0.73
C HIS A 106 -18.50 1.89 -2.04
N LYS A 107 -17.18 1.65 -2.10
CA LYS A 107 -16.37 1.93 -3.28
C LYS A 107 -16.57 0.87 -4.35
N THR A 108 -16.56 1.32 -5.60
CA THR A 108 -16.55 0.46 -6.78
C THR A 108 -15.16 -0.14 -7.00
N GLU A 109 -15.10 -1.20 -7.79
CA GLU A 109 -13.83 -1.83 -8.21
C GLU A 109 -12.88 -0.80 -8.83
N ARG A 110 -13.41 0.00 -9.77
CA ARG A 110 -12.65 1.06 -10.45
C ARG A 110 -12.11 2.11 -9.48
N GLU A 111 -12.95 2.63 -8.57
CA GLU A 111 -12.50 3.60 -7.57
C GLU A 111 -11.39 3.06 -6.66
N LEU A 112 -11.44 1.77 -6.32
CA LEU A 112 -10.41 1.13 -5.50
C LEU A 112 -9.11 0.97 -6.28
N ALA A 113 -9.17 0.44 -7.52
CA ALA A 113 -8.01 0.28 -8.39
C ALA A 113 -7.32 1.62 -8.66
N ASP A 114 -8.09 2.64 -9.09
CA ASP A 114 -7.57 3.98 -9.39
C ASP A 114 -6.88 4.60 -8.16
N ARG A 115 -7.43 4.38 -6.95
CA ARG A 115 -6.84 4.86 -5.68
C ARG A 115 -5.60 4.10 -5.21
N ILE A 116 -5.39 2.88 -5.69
CA ILE A 116 -4.15 2.14 -5.42
C ILE A 116 -3.10 2.63 -6.42
N GLU A 117 -3.42 2.67 -7.72
CA GLU A 117 -2.51 3.13 -8.79
C GLU A 117 -1.98 4.56 -8.58
N TYR A 118 -2.82 5.48 -8.10
CA TYR A 118 -2.43 6.89 -7.95
C TYR A 118 -1.55 7.15 -6.71
N TYR A 119 -1.47 6.22 -5.75
CA TYR A 119 -0.75 6.46 -4.50
C TYR A 119 0.75 6.18 -4.68
N THR A 120 1.61 7.10 -4.23
CA THR A 120 3.06 6.96 -4.39
C THR A 120 3.71 6.02 -3.35
N ALA A 121 3.05 5.77 -2.23
CA ALA A 121 3.58 4.98 -1.11
C ALA A 121 2.91 3.59 -0.99
N VAL A 122 2.51 2.97 -2.11
CA VAL A 122 1.82 1.68 -2.10
C VAL A 122 2.68 0.60 -1.47
N SER A 123 3.95 0.47 -1.88
CA SER A 123 4.89 -0.51 -1.34
C SER A 123 5.06 -0.38 0.18
N GLU A 124 5.35 0.82 0.65
CA GLU A 124 5.58 1.12 2.06
C GLU A 124 4.34 0.83 2.91
N GLN A 125 3.19 1.37 2.51
CA GLN A 125 1.93 1.20 3.25
C GLN A 125 1.47 -0.25 3.26
N LEU A 126 1.65 -0.97 2.15
CA LEU A 126 1.23 -2.37 2.06
C LEU A 126 2.16 -3.26 2.88
N LYS A 127 3.49 -3.05 2.80
CA LYS A 127 4.47 -3.76 3.63
C LYS A 127 4.19 -3.56 5.11
N GLU A 128 4.01 -2.31 5.52
CA GLU A 128 3.73 -1.95 6.90
C GLU A 128 2.40 -2.53 7.39
N GLY A 129 1.35 -2.43 6.58
CA GLY A 129 0.05 -3.02 6.89
C GLY A 129 0.10 -4.53 7.05
N MET A 130 0.87 -5.22 6.20
CA MET A 130 1.08 -6.66 6.31
C MET A 130 1.82 -7.03 7.60
N ASP A 131 2.87 -6.27 7.96
CA ASP A 131 3.63 -6.49 9.19
C ASP A 131 2.76 -6.32 10.45
N ILE A 132 1.95 -5.25 10.49
CA ILE A 132 1.00 -4.99 11.59
C ILE A 132 -0.04 -6.11 11.71
N LEU A 133 -0.56 -6.59 10.60
CA LEU A 133 -1.59 -7.64 10.55
C LEU A 133 -1.00 -9.06 10.63
N LYS A 134 0.32 -9.20 10.69
CA LYS A 134 1.04 -10.49 10.76
C LYS A 134 0.70 -11.42 9.60
N ILE A 135 0.84 -10.92 8.36
CA ILE A 135 0.49 -11.61 7.10
C ILE A 135 1.69 -11.92 6.19
#